data_AF-A0A965VPV7-F1
#
_entry.id   AF-A0A965VPV7-F1
#
_cell.length_a   1.000
_cell.length_b   1.000
_cell.length_c   1.000
_cell.angle_alpha   90.00
_cell.angle_beta   90.00
_cell.angle_gamma   90.00
#
_symmetry.space_group_name_H-M   'P 1'
#
loop_
_entity.id
_entity.type
_entity.pdbx_description
1 polymer ?
#
loop_
_entity_poly.entity_id
_entity_poly.type
_entity_poly.pdbx_seq_one_letter_code
_entity_poly.pdbx_strand_id
1 'polypeptide(L)'
;MAPDIAQQEQRESAQGQTQGGTASRAAAGAPYTIAGKTGTAQVFTVAQNKRYNEAAISERLRDHAWFVAFAPAEAPKIAIAVIVENGRSGSGTAAPIARTIMDAYLLRKFPTVRRENATAPAANSDVSEE
;
A
#
# COMPACT_ATOMS: atom_id res chain seq x y z
N MET A 1 -4.03 23.16 -24.26
CA MET A 1 -3.80 23.51 -22.84
C MET A 1 -2.61 22.68 -22.40
N ALA A 2 -1.43 23.27 -22.32
CA ALA A 2 -0.21 22.56 -21.92
C ALA A 2 -0.29 22.20 -20.42
N PRO A 3 0.22 21.04 -20.00
CA PRO A 3 0.26 20.70 -18.58
C PRO A 3 1.12 21.71 -17.81
N ASP A 4 0.68 22.05 -16.59
CA ASP A 4 1.39 22.89 -15.64
C ASP A 4 2.75 22.25 -15.28
N ILE A 5 3.83 23.02 -15.36
CA ILE A 5 5.22 22.57 -15.11
C ILE A 5 5.33 21.90 -13.73
N ALA A 6 4.62 22.40 -12.73
CA ALA A 6 4.61 21.82 -11.38
C ALA A 6 4.06 20.39 -11.38
N GLN A 7 3.06 20.09 -12.22
CA GLN A 7 2.55 18.73 -12.33
C GLN A 7 3.49 17.82 -13.11
N GLN A 8 4.25 18.36 -14.04
CA GLN A 8 5.20 17.58 -14.83
C GLN A 8 6.39 17.13 -13.97
N GLU A 9 6.98 18.03 -13.18
CA GLU A 9 8.09 17.67 -12.27
C GLU A 9 7.67 16.64 -11.21
N GLN A 10 6.45 16.78 -10.66
CA GLN A 10 5.94 15.80 -9.70
C GLN A 10 5.70 14.42 -10.33
N ARG A 11 5.23 14.38 -11.59
CA ARG A 11 5.07 13.13 -12.34
C ARG A 11 6.42 12.48 -12.60
N GLU A 12 7.40 13.25 -13.06
CA GLU A 12 8.75 12.76 -13.35
C GLU A 12 9.45 12.25 -12.09
N SER A 13 9.36 12.97 -10.97
CA SER A 13 9.90 12.53 -9.67
C SER A 13 9.22 11.26 -9.13
N ALA A 14 7.91 11.15 -9.31
CA ALA A 14 7.12 9.99 -8.88
C ALA A 14 7.32 8.77 -9.79
N GLN A 15 7.49 8.97 -11.11
CA GLN A 15 7.86 7.94 -12.07
C GLN A 15 9.30 7.45 -11.85
N GLY A 16 10.25 8.35 -11.54
CA GLY A 16 11.63 7.99 -11.21
C GLY A 16 11.73 7.14 -9.94
N GLN A 17 10.76 7.21 -9.03
CA GLN A 17 10.74 6.35 -7.84
C GLN A 17 10.11 4.97 -8.04
N THR A 18 9.36 4.79 -9.14
CA THR A 18 8.86 3.48 -9.58
C THR A 18 9.76 2.84 -10.64
N GLN A 19 10.38 3.62 -11.53
CA GLN A 19 11.47 3.14 -12.40
C GLN A 19 12.82 3.27 -11.68
N GLY A 20 13.22 2.21 -10.97
CA GLY A 20 14.52 2.14 -10.29
C GLY A 20 14.56 2.67 -8.85
N GLY A 21 13.49 3.30 -8.35
CA GLY A 21 13.40 3.74 -6.96
C GLY A 21 12.83 2.69 -5.98
N THR A 22 12.64 3.10 -4.73
CA THR A 22 12.24 2.22 -3.62
C THR A 22 10.86 1.57 -3.81
N ALA A 23 9.99 2.15 -4.62
CA ALA A 23 8.65 1.63 -4.93
C ALA A 23 8.62 0.72 -6.18
N SER A 24 9.76 0.51 -6.84
CA SER A 24 9.85 -0.24 -8.10
C SER A 24 9.27 -1.66 -8.04
N ARG A 25 9.37 -2.33 -6.88
CA ARG A 25 8.77 -3.65 -6.66
C ARG A 25 7.25 -3.66 -6.83
N ALA A 26 6.57 -2.57 -6.49
CA ALA A 26 5.12 -2.47 -6.68
C ALA A 26 4.74 -2.30 -8.16
N ALA A 27 5.61 -1.69 -8.96
CA ALA A 27 5.40 -1.52 -10.40
C ALA A 27 5.83 -2.74 -11.24
N ALA A 28 6.66 -3.63 -10.67
CA ALA A 28 7.17 -4.80 -11.39
C ALA A 28 6.03 -5.68 -11.96
N GLY A 29 6.10 -5.97 -13.26
CA GLY A 29 5.12 -6.80 -13.96
C GLY A 29 3.72 -6.20 -14.10
N ALA A 30 3.52 -4.91 -13.82
CA ALA A 30 2.27 -4.23 -14.16
C ALA A 30 2.20 -3.95 -15.67
N PRO A 31 1.06 -4.18 -16.34
CA PRO A 31 0.86 -3.74 -17.73
C PRO A 31 0.53 -2.24 -17.84
N TYR A 32 0.64 -1.49 -16.73
CA TYR A 32 0.42 -0.05 -16.65
C TYR A 32 1.54 0.58 -15.82
N THR A 33 1.77 1.87 -16.02
CA THR A 33 2.76 2.65 -15.27
C THR A 33 2.16 3.16 -13.96
N ILE A 34 2.97 3.16 -12.91
CA ILE A 34 2.59 3.70 -11.60
C ILE A 34 3.53 4.86 -11.33
N ALA A 35 2.98 5.98 -10.89
CA ALA A 35 3.75 7.08 -10.33
C ALA A 35 3.33 7.23 -8.87
N GLY A 36 4.30 7.21 -7.95
CA GLY A 36 3.98 7.32 -6.53
C GLY A 36 5.17 7.54 -5.62
N LYS A 37 4.86 7.83 -4.37
CA LYS A 37 5.84 8.10 -3.32
C LYS A 37 5.57 7.22 -2.11
N THR A 38 6.61 6.51 -1.69
CA THR A 38 6.65 5.79 -0.42
C THR A 38 7.15 6.70 0.69
N GLY A 39 6.68 6.44 1.90
CA GLY A 39 7.30 6.94 3.11
C GLY A 39 7.05 6.03 4.30
N THR A 40 7.74 6.39 5.38
CA THR A 40 7.67 5.75 6.67
C THR A 40 7.45 6.87 7.69
N ALA A 41 6.38 6.79 8.49
CA ALA A 41 6.06 7.77 9.51
C ALA A 41 6.44 7.21 10.88
N GLN A 42 7.49 7.80 11.47
CA GLN A 42 8.04 7.33 12.74
C GLN A 42 7.14 7.72 13.92
N VAL A 43 6.78 6.73 14.75
CA VAL A 43 5.79 6.89 15.84
C VAL A 43 6.44 7.37 17.15
N PHE A 44 7.76 7.23 17.31
CA PHE A 44 8.45 7.65 18.53
C PHE A 44 9.82 8.28 18.26
N THR A 45 10.18 9.28 19.05
CA THR A 45 11.51 9.90 19.03
C THR A 45 12.48 9.02 19.82
N VAL A 46 13.54 8.54 19.15
CA VAL A 46 14.66 7.91 19.85
C VAL A 46 15.44 9.02 20.57
N ALA A 47 15.65 8.91 21.88
CA ALA A 47 16.51 9.85 22.62
C ALA A 47 17.88 9.98 21.93
N GLN A 48 18.46 11.18 21.86
CA GLN A 48 19.58 11.57 20.97
C GLN A 48 20.83 10.65 20.97
N ASN A 49 20.96 9.72 21.93
CA ASN A 49 22.09 8.81 22.08
C ASN A 49 21.77 7.31 21.91
N LYS A 50 20.64 6.91 21.30
CA LYS A 50 20.36 5.49 21.00
C LYS A 50 20.22 5.24 19.50
N ARG A 51 20.83 4.15 19.01
CA ARG A 51 20.61 3.65 17.64
C ARG A 51 19.24 2.97 17.58
N TYR A 52 18.46 3.29 16.55
CA TYR A 52 17.19 2.63 16.24
C TYR A 52 17.43 1.12 16.02
N ASN A 53 16.81 0.28 16.86
CA ASN A 53 16.83 -1.17 16.68
C ASN A 53 15.39 -1.66 16.49
N GLU A 54 15.00 -1.81 15.22
CA GLU A 54 13.67 -2.25 14.80
C GLU A 54 13.25 -3.61 15.39
N ALA A 55 14.21 -4.48 15.71
CA ALA A 55 13.96 -5.80 16.29
C ALA A 55 13.68 -5.75 17.80
N ALA A 56 14.06 -4.67 18.48
CA ALA A 56 13.89 -4.49 19.93
C ALA A 56 12.68 -3.61 20.29
N ILE A 57 11.90 -3.17 19.31
CA ILE A 57 10.78 -2.24 19.48
C ILE A 57 9.45 -3.02 19.46
N SER A 58 8.59 -2.76 20.46
CA SER A 58 7.23 -3.30 20.52
C SER A 58 6.48 -3.01 19.23
N GLU A 59 5.65 -3.94 18.75
CA GLU A 59 4.88 -3.77 17.52
C GLU A 59 4.11 -2.45 17.46
N ARG A 60 3.54 -2.00 18.59
CA ARG A 60 2.80 -0.73 18.71
C ARG A 60 3.65 0.52 18.48
N LEU A 61 4.97 0.39 18.56
CA LEU A 61 5.94 1.49 18.41
C LEU A 61 6.65 1.44 17.06
N ARG A 62 6.32 0.50 16.16
CA ARG A 62 6.88 0.46 14.81
C ARG A 62 6.35 1.61 13.97
N ASP A 63 7.17 2.07 13.03
CA ASP A 63 6.79 3.12 12.10
C ASP A 63 5.57 2.71 11.26
N HIS A 64 4.74 3.69 10.91
CA HIS A 64 3.67 3.47 9.95
C HIS A 64 4.23 3.47 8.53
N ALA A 65 3.71 2.58 7.69
CA ALA A 65 4.06 2.53 6.28
C ALA A 65 3.01 3.31 5.48
N TRP A 66 3.43 4.17 4.56
CA TRP A 66 2.48 4.84 3.66
C TRP A 66 2.97 4.89 2.22
N PHE A 67 2.01 4.90 1.30
CA PHE A 67 2.24 5.03 -0.13
C PHE A 67 1.09 5.79 -0.78
N VAL A 68 1.41 6.85 -1.50
CA VAL A 68 0.46 7.62 -2.32
C VAL A 68 0.87 7.49 -3.76
N ALA A 69 -0.07 7.12 -4.64
CA ALA A 69 0.22 6.86 -6.03
C ALA A 69 -1.00 7.03 -6.93
N PHE A 70 -0.73 7.20 -8.22
CA PHE A 70 -1.74 7.21 -9.28
C PHE A 70 -1.30 6.35 -10.47
N ALA A 71 -2.28 5.85 -11.22
CA ALA A 71 -2.06 4.97 -12.37
C ALA A 71 -3.21 5.04 -13.41
N PRO A 72 -2.94 4.80 -14.71
CA PRO A 72 -1.62 4.87 -15.35
C PRO A 72 -0.95 6.24 -15.17
N ALA A 73 0.38 6.33 -15.20
CA ALA A 73 1.07 7.59 -14.91
C ALA A 73 0.85 8.66 -15.99
N GLU A 74 0.71 8.26 -17.25
CA GLU A 74 0.55 9.19 -18.38
C GLU A 74 -0.89 9.70 -18.50
N ALA A 75 -1.86 8.85 -18.19
CA ALA A 75 -3.29 9.16 -18.22
C ALA A 75 -3.98 8.59 -16.96
N PRO A 76 -3.87 9.26 -15.80
CA PRO A 76 -4.35 8.74 -14.52
C PRO A 76 -5.84 8.45 -14.52
N LYS A 77 -6.20 7.23 -14.11
CA LYS A 77 -7.60 6.76 -13.95
C LYS A 77 -7.98 6.49 -12.49
N ILE A 78 -6.97 6.33 -11.63
CA ILE A 78 -7.13 6.11 -10.19
C ILE A 78 -5.97 6.78 -9.43
N ALA A 79 -6.29 7.36 -8.28
CA ALA A 79 -5.33 7.79 -7.27
C ALA A 79 -5.66 7.11 -5.94
N ILE A 80 -4.63 6.70 -5.19
CA ILE A 80 -4.77 5.92 -3.95
C ILE A 80 -3.78 6.47 -2.92
N ALA A 81 -4.23 6.58 -1.67
CA ALA A 81 -3.38 6.71 -0.50
C ALA A 81 -3.60 5.48 0.41
N VAL A 82 -2.52 4.75 0.70
CA VAL A 82 -2.53 3.62 1.63
C VAL A 82 -1.67 3.98 2.83
N ILE A 83 -2.22 3.80 4.02
CA ILE A 83 -1.50 3.88 5.30
C ILE A 83 -1.70 2.55 6.01
N VAL A 84 -0.61 1.99 6.52
CA VAL A 84 -0.60 0.80 7.35
C VAL A 84 0.04 1.16 8.68
N GLU A 85 -0.78 1.21 9.72
CA GLU A 85 -0.31 1.42 11.09
C GLU A 85 0.69 0.33 11.46
N ASN A 86 1.79 0.75 12.08
CA ASN A 86 2.92 -0.09 12.47
C ASN A 86 3.50 -0.97 11.34
N GLY A 87 3.25 -0.58 10.07
CA GLY A 87 3.59 -1.34 8.87
C GLY A 87 5.06 -1.29 8.44
N ARG A 88 5.91 -0.57 9.16
CA ARG A 88 7.37 -0.43 8.98
C ARG A 88 7.76 0.29 7.68
N SER A 89 7.64 -0.37 6.54
CA SER A 89 8.16 0.11 5.26
C SER A 89 7.05 0.47 4.28
N GLY A 90 7.02 1.72 3.80
CA GLY A 90 6.13 2.13 2.72
C GLY A 90 6.30 1.30 1.44
N SER A 91 7.53 0.95 1.06
CA SER A 91 7.80 0.13 -0.12
C SER A 91 7.55 -1.36 0.10
N GLY A 92 7.80 -1.86 1.31
CA GLY A 92 7.61 -3.27 1.66
C GLY A 92 6.16 -3.66 1.94
N THR A 93 5.34 -2.71 2.42
CA THR A 93 4.01 -3.01 2.96
C THR A 93 2.92 -2.23 2.21
N ALA A 94 2.99 -0.89 2.22
CA ALA A 94 1.91 -0.07 1.66
C ALA A 94 1.85 -0.12 0.12
N ALA A 95 3.00 -0.14 -0.56
CA ALA A 95 3.05 -0.16 -2.02
C ALA A 95 2.51 -1.47 -2.65
N PRO A 96 2.79 -2.68 -2.12
CA PRO A 96 2.14 -3.91 -2.58
C PRO A 96 0.61 -3.94 -2.40
N ILE A 97 0.10 -3.34 -1.31
CA ILE A 97 -1.34 -3.22 -1.09
C ILE A 97 -1.95 -2.30 -2.16
N ALA A 98 -1.35 -1.13 -2.38
CA ALA A 98 -1.80 -0.21 -3.43
C ALA A 98 -1.78 -0.86 -4.81
N ARG A 99 -0.74 -1.65 -5.13
CA ARG A 99 -0.66 -2.41 -6.38
C ARG A 99 -1.84 -3.38 -6.55
N THR A 100 -2.21 -4.09 -5.48
CA THR A 100 -3.35 -5.01 -5.51
C THR A 100 -4.67 -4.27 -5.81
N ILE A 101 -4.87 -3.10 -5.21
CA ILE A 101 -6.07 -2.27 -5.46
C ILE A 101 -6.07 -1.73 -6.90
N MET A 102 -4.92 -1.27 -7.39
CA MET A 102 -4.79 -0.80 -8.78
C MET A 102 -5.03 -1.93 -9.80
N ASP A 103 -4.54 -3.14 -9.54
CA ASP A 103 -4.82 -4.32 -10.38
C ASP A 103 -6.32 -4.66 -10.39
N ALA A 104 -6.98 -4.61 -9.23
CA ALA A 104 -8.42 -4.84 -9.15
C ALA A 104 -9.22 -3.78 -9.92
N TYR A 105 -8.81 -2.51 -9.86
CA TYR A 105 -9.51 -1.43 -10.55
C TYR A 105 -9.25 -1.40 -12.06
N LEU A 106 -7.98 -1.44 -12.47
CA LEU A 106 -7.56 -1.27 -13.87
C LEU A 106 -7.66 -2.56 -14.69
N LEU A 107 -7.44 -3.72 -14.07
CA LEU A 107 -7.37 -5.01 -14.76
C LEU A 107 -8.51 -5.95 -14.39
N ARG A 108 -9.39 -5.57 -13.46
CA ARG A 108 -10.45 -6.44 -12.90
C ARG A 108 -9.88 -7.74 -12.30
N LYS A 109 -8.64 -7.69 -11.81
CA LYS A 109 -7.94 -8.81 -11.18
C LYS A 109 -8.04 -8.69 -9.67
N PHE A 110 -8.96 -9.43 -9.06
CA PHE A 110 -9.17 -9.40 -7.61
C PHE A 110 -8.25 -10.39 -6.89
N PRO A 111 -7.76 -10.05 -5.67
CA PRO A 111 -7.02 -10.99 -4.85
C PRO A 111 -7.92 -12.18 -4.47
N THR A 112 -7.35 -13.38 -4.48
CA THR A 112 -8.04 -14.58 -3.99
C THR A 112 -8.05 -14.56 -2.47
N VAL A 113 -9.16 -14.16 -1.86
CA VAL A 113 -9.34 -14.28 -0.41
C VAL A 113 -9.63 -15.73 -0.09
N ARG A 114 -8.65 -16.44 0.48
CA ARG A 114 -8.92 -17.74 1.12
C ARG A 114 -9.79 -17.49 2.35
N ARG A 115 -11.06 -17.89 2.29
CA ARG A 115 -11.95 -17.89 3.46
C ARG A 115 -11.56 -19.07 4.36
N GLU A 116 -10.49 -18.92 5.14
CA GLU A 116 -9.97 -20.02 5.95
C GLU A 116 -10.63 -20.18 7.32
N ASN A 117 -11.62 -19.38 7.74
CA ASN A 117 -12.34 -19.60 9.02
C ASN A 117 -13.75 -19.00 9.05
N ALA A 118 -14.57 -19.20 8.02
CA ALA A 118 -16.01 -19.02 8.16
C ALA A 118 -16.63 -20.33 8.66
N THR A 119 -16.48 -20.63 9.95
CA THR A 119 -17.39 -21.59 10.60
C THR A 119 -18.78 -21.04 10.40
N ALA A 120 -19.60 -21.70 9.57
CA ALA A 120 -21.00 -21.37 9.41
C ALA A 120 -21.64 -21.32 10.80
N PRO A 121 -22.55 -20.37 11.09
CA PRO A 121 -23.28 -20.39 12.35
C PRO A 121 -23.95 -21.76 12.46
N ALA A 122 -23.74 -22.43 13.59
CA ALA A 122 -24.38 -23.71 13.89
C ALA A 122 -25.88 -23.53 13.62
N ALA A 123 -26.41 -24.36 12.72
CA ALA A 123 -27.83 -24.38 12.45
C ALA A 123 -28.55 -24.67 13.77
N ASN A 124 -29.33 -23.70 14.26
CA ASN A 124 -30.23 -23.91 15.39
C ASN A 124 -31.14 -25.08 15.05
N SER A 125 -30.93 -26.23 15.71
CA SER A 125 -31.85 -27.37 15.67
C SER A 125 -32.85 -27.25 16.81
N ASP A 126 -33.53 -26.12 16.90
CA ASP A 126 -34.59 -25.93 17.89
C ASP A 126 -35.83 -25.33 17.23
N VAL A 127 -36.54 -26.18 16.48
CA VAL A 127 -38.00 -26.16 16.33
C VAL A 127 -38.44 -27.58 15.94
N SER A 128 -39.14 -28.29 16.82
CA SER A 128 -40.48 -28.86 16.59
C SER A 128 -40.87 -29.79 17.75
N GLU A 129 -42.05 -29.50 18.29
CA GLU A 129 -42.78 -30.16 19.37
C GLU A 129 -43.04 -31.66 19.14
N GLU A 130 -42.95 -32.47 20.20
CA GLU A 130 -44.07 -33.28 20.75
C GLU A 130 -43.73 -33.74 22.19
#